data_AF-A0A3C0AAV2-F1
#
_entry.id   AF-A0A3C0AAV2-F1
#
_cell.length_a   1.000
_cell.length_b   1.000
_cell.length_c   1.000
_cell.angle_alpha   90.00
_cell.angle_beta   90.00
_cell.angle_gamma   90.00
#
_symmetry.space_group_name_H-M   'P 1'
#
loop_
_entity.id
_entity.type
_entity.pdbx_description
1 polymer ?
#
loop_
_entity_poly.entity_id
_entity_poly.type
_entity_poly.pdbx_seq_one_letter_code
_entity_poly.pdbx_strand_id
1 'polypeptide(L)'
;MGNQSLLQAQAPETYRVKLETTRGTFHIDVTRSWSPNGADQFYKLVQSGFYNDCAFFRVIDGFMAQFGINGDPEIQKKWRDRTIQDDPVVKPNLKGYVSFAKTGA
;
A
#
# COMPACT_ATOMS: atom_id res chain seq x y z
N MET A 1 22.02 -1.96 -2.31
CA MET A 1 21.88 -0.84 -3.27
C MET A 1 20.53 -0.98 -3.95
N GLY A 2 19.54 -0.17 -3.56
CA GLY A 2 18.19 -0.25 -4.13
C GLY A 2 18.18 0.28 -5.55
N ASN A 3 17.65 -0.51 -6.48
CA ASN A 3 17.58 -0.18 -7.90
C ASN A 3 16.72 1.08 -8.11
N GLN A 4 17.35 2.20 -8.48
CA GLN A 4 16.68 3.49 -8.68
C GLN A 4 15.55 3.41 -9.74
N SER A 5 15.58 2.42 -10.64
CA SER A 5 14.53 2.23 -11.65
C SER A 5 13.15 1.91 -11.06
N LEU A 6 13.08 1.28 -9.88
CA LEU A 6 11.79 0.95 -9.24
C LEU A 6 11.07 2.21 -8.75
N LEU A 7 11.78 3.28 -8.40
CA LEU A 7 11.17 4.52 -7.92
C LEU A 7 10.36 5.25 -9.01
N GLN A 8 10.66 4.96 -10.28
CA GLN A 8 10.01 5.56 -11.45
C GLN A 8 9.10 4.58 -12.21
N ALA A 9 8.97 3.33 -11.75
CA ALA A 9 8.17 2.33 -12.44
C ALA A 9 6.66 2.64 -12.29
N GLN A 10 5.98 2.77 -13.43
CA GLN A 10 4.52 2.74 -13.51
C GLN A 10 4.04 1.30 -13.29
N ALA A 11 2.98 1.12 -12.49
CA ALA A 11 2.40 -0.20 -12.29
C ALA A 11 1.66 -0.67 -13.56
N PRO A 12 1.50 -1.98 -13.76
CA PRO A 12 0.56 -2.51 -14.75
C PRO A 12 -0.86 -1.99 -14.51
N GLU A 13 -1.69 -1.94 -15.57
CA GLU A 13 -3.09 -1.49 -15.46
C GLU A 13 -3.90 -2.32 -14.45
N THR A 14 -3.59 -3.61 -14.35
CA THR A 14 -4.06 -4.47 -13.26
C THR A 14 -2.93 -5.35 -12.75
N TYR A 15 -2.91 -5.60 -11.45
CA TYR A 15 -1.97 -6.55 -10.85
C TYR A 15 -2.52 -7.15 -9.56
N ARG A 16 -1.97 -8.29 -9.16
CA ARG A 16 -2.34 -9.00 -7.93
C ARG A 16 -1.15 -9.08 -6.99
N VAL A 17 -1.36 -8.72 -5.73
CA VAL A 17 -0.35 -8.85 -4.67
C VAL A 17 -0.80 -9.93 -3.69
N LYS A 18 0.06 -10.90 -3.43
CA LYS A 18 -0.13 -11.91 -2.37
C LYS A 18 0.47 -11.39 -1.08
N LEU A 19 -0.32 -11.32 -0.02
CA LEU A 19 0.14 -11.00 1.34
C LEU A 19 0.05 -12.24 2.20
N GLU A 20 1.20 -12.70 2.67
CA GLU A 20 1.32 -13.78 3.63
C GLU A 20 1.36 -13.17 5.03
N THR A 21 0.46 -13.59 5.90
CA THR A 21 0.37 -13.08 7.28
C THR A 21 0.41 -14.22 8.28
N THR A 22 0.62 -13.89 9.54
CA THR A 22 0.55 -14.84 10.67
C THR A 22 -0.84 -15.45 10.86
N ARG A 23 -1.88 -14.94 10.18
CA ARG A 23 -3.26 -15.43 10.23
C ARG A 23 -3.74 -16.03 8.91
N GLY A 24 -2.84 -16.23 7.95
CA GLY A 24 -3.13 -16.78 6.64
C GLY A 24 -2.83 -15.83 5.50
N THR A 25 -3.04 -16.30 4.27
CA THR A 25 -2.72 -15.57 3.05
C THR A 25 -3.97 -14.94 2.47
N PHE A 26 -3.84 -13.70 1.98
CA PHE A 26 -4.87 -13.07 1.16
C PHE A 26 -4.24 -12.38 -0.05
N HIS A 27 -5.09 -12.03 -1.02
CA HIS A 27 -4.68 -11.33 -2.23
C HIS A 27 -5.35 -9.97 -2.31
N ILE A 28 -4.61 -8.98 -2.81
CA ILE A 28 -5.15 -7.68 -3.18
C ILE A 28 -5.08 -7.59 -4.70
N ASP A 29 -6.25 -7.49 -5.33
CA ASP A 29 -6.38 -7.15 -6.74
C ASP A 29 -6.40 -5.64 -6.89
N VAL A 30 -5.48 -5.10 -7.70
CA VAL A 30 -5.32 -3.66 -7.90
C VAL A 30 -5.70 -3.32 -9.33
N THR A 31 -6.58 -2.34 -9.46
CA THR A 31 -6.98 -1.75 -10.74
C THR A 31 -6.50 -0.31 -10.79
N ARG A 32 -5.47 -0.05 -11.60
CA ARG A 32 -4.77 1.23 -11.64
C ARG A 32 -5.68 2.39 -12.04
N SER A 33 -6.63 2.17 -12.93
CA SER A 33 -7.58 3.20 -13.37
C SER A 33 -8.53 3.72 -12.27
N TRP A 34 -8.61 3.04 -11.10
CA TRP A 34 -9.41 3.53 -9.97
C TRP A 34 -8.65 4.53 -9.08
N SER A 35 -7.32 4.42 -9.04
CA SER A 35 -6.41 5.27 -8.25
C SER A 35 -5.00 5.14 -8.81
N PRO A 36 -4.65 5.88 -9.88
CA PRO A 36 -3.36 5.71 -10.56
C PRO A 36 -2.16 5.99 -9.66
N ASN A 37 -2.19 7.09 -8.89
CA ASN A 37 -1.08 7.44 -8.00
C ASN A 37 -0.95 6.44 -6.85
N GLY A 38 -2.07 6.05 -6.25
CA GLY A 38 -2.11 5.03 -5.20
C GLY A 38 -1.62 3.66 -5.68
N ALA A 39 -2.09 3.21 -6.83
CA ALA A 39 -1.68 1.93 -7.42
C ALA A 39 -0.19 1.92 -7.77
N ASP A 40 0.34 3.01 -8.34
CA ASP A 40 1.77 3.11 -8.66
C ASP A 40 2.62 3.11 -7.37
N GLN A 41 2.19 3.84 -6.32
CA GLN A 41 2.90 3.85 -5.04
C GLN A 41 2.87 2.49 -4.33
N PHE A 42 1.71 1.83 -4.30
CA PHE A 42 1.58 0.50 -3.69
C PHE A 42 2.47 -0.52 -4.40
N TYR A 43 2.51 -0.49 -5.74
CA TYR A 43 3.39 -1.36 -6.53
C TYR A 43 4.86 -1.17 -6.17
N LYS A 44 5.34 0.09 -6.06
CA LYS A 44 6.73 0.41 -5.68
C LYS A 44 7.07 -0.09 -4.28
N LEU A 45 6.18 0.13 -3.30
CA LEU A 45 6.37 -0.33 -1.92
C LEU A 45 6.46 -1.86 -1.86
N VAL A 46 5.56 -2.57 -2.55
CA VAL A 46 5.57 -4.04 -2.64
C VAL A 46 6.87 -4.55 -3.28
N GLN A 47 7.27 -4.01 -4.44
CA GLN A 47 8.50 -4.41 -5.14
C GLN A 47 9.76 -4.13 -4.31
N SER A 48 9.73 -3.13 -3.44
CA SER A 48 10.84 -2.81 -2.53
C SER A 48 10.90 -3.72 -1.29
N GLY A 49 9.91 -4.60 -1.08
CA GLY A 49 9.78 -5.41 0.13
C GLY A 49 9.36 -4.60 1.36
N PHE A 50 8.82 -3.39 1.18
CA PHE A 50 8.46 -2.48 2.29
C PHE A 50 7.46 -3.10 3.26
N TYR A 51 6.56 -3.96 2.78
CA TYR A 51 5.55 -4.59 3.64
C TYR A 51 6.03 -5.86 4.35
N ASN A 52 7.26 -6.30 4.12
CA ASN A 52 7.83 -7.42 4.85
C ASN A 52 7.95 -7.06 6.33
N ASP A 53 7.49 -7.98 7.18
CA ASP A 53 7.44 -7.81 8.65
C ASP A 53 6.65 -6.57 9.13
N CYS A 54 5.80 -5.99 8.27
CA CYS A 54 4.85 -4.95 8.68
C CYS A 54 3.69 -5.55 9.46
N ALA A 55 3.45 -5.04 10.67
CA ALA A 55 2.31 -5.45 11.48
C ALA A 55 1.02 -4.70 11.11
N PHE A 56 -0.12 -5.35 11.35
CA PHE A 56 -1.40 -4.66 11.53
C PHE A 56 -1.41 -4.02 12.91
N PHE A 57 -1.17 -2.71 12.98
CA PHE A 57 -1.00 -2.00 14.25
C PHE A 57 -2.31 -1.41 14.81
N ARG A 58 -3.38 -1.38 14.01
CA ARG A 58 -4.69 -0.89 14.44
C ARG A 58 -5.80 -1.69 13.76
N VAL A 59 -6.65 -2.34 14.55
CA VAL A 59 -7.80 -3.11 14.05
C VAL A 59 -9.03 -2.69 14.83
N ILE A 60 -10.09 -2.31 14.12
CA ILE A 60 -11.38 -1.93 14.69
C ILE A 60 -12.43 -2.85 14.08
N ASP A 61 -13.08 -3.65 14.93
CA ASP A 61 -14.10 -4.60 14.49
C ASP A 61 -15.27 -3.88 13.79
N GLY A 62 -15.79 -4.50 12.75
CA GLY A 62 -16.83 -3.92 11.90
C GLY A 62 -16.41 -2.72 11.04
N PHE A 63 -15.15 -2.26 11.12
CA PHE A 63 -14.68 -1.09 10.37
C PHE A 63 -13.46 -1.38 9.49
N MET A 64 -12.26 -1.47 10.06
CA MET A 64 -11.02 -1.58 9.27
C MET A 64 -9.86 -2.23 10.03
N ALA A 65 -8.87 -2.68 9.27
CA ALA A 65 -7.55 -3.06 9.76
C ALA A 65 -6.49 -2.23 9.03
N GLN A 66 -5.60 -1.59 9.79
CA GLN A 66 -4.58 -0.69 9.28
C GLN A 66 -3.19 -1.29 9.47
N PHE A 67 -2.39 -1.19 8.41
CA PHE A 67 -0.99 -1.64 8.34
C PHE A 67 -0.20 -0.67 7.45
N GLY A 68 1.10 -0.92 7.27
CA GLY A 68 1.97 -0.11 6.40
C GLY A 68 2.88 0.88 7.12
N ILE A 69 3.23 0.59 8.39
CA ILE A 69 4.39 1.18 9.07
C ILE A 69 5.47 0.09 9.12
N ASN A 70 6.60 0.32 8.46
CA ASN A 70 7.72 -0.61 8.46
C ASN A 70 8.39 -0.65 9.84
N GLY A 71 8.71 -1.86 10.31
CA GLY A 71 9.34 -2.10 11.61
C GLY A 71 10.81 -1.67 11.68
N ASP A 72 11.50 -1.55 10.54
CA ASP A 72 12.83 -0.96 10.44
C ASP A 72 12.72 0.57 10.29
N PRO A 73 13.16 1.35 11.30
CA PRO A 73 13.09 2.81 11.27
C PRO A 73 13.83 3.45 10.09
N GLU A 74 14.92 2.83 9.61
CA GLU A 74 15.72 3.34 8.50
C GLU A 74 15.02 3.12 7.16
N ILE A 75 14.25 2.04 7.01
CA ILE A 75 13.38 1.84 5.86
C ILE A 75 12.18 2.80 5.95
N GLN A 76 11.53 2.88 7.11
CA GLN A 76 10.36 3.76 7.31
C GLN A 76 10.70 5.22 7.00
N LYS A 77 11.86 5.71 7.46
CA LYS A 77 12.31 7.09 7.24
C LYS A 77 12.47 7.43 5.75
N LYS A 78 12.89 6.48 4.92
CA LYS A 78 13.04 6.72 3.46
C LYS A 78 11.71 6.98 2.75
N TRP A 79 10.61 6.47 3.30
CA TRP A 79 9.28 6.53 2.68
C TRP A 79 8.32 7.50 3.37
N ARG A 80 8.54 7.81 4.66
CA ARG A 80 7.64 8.65 5.47
C ARG A 80 7.29 9.98 4.80
N ASP A 81 8.26 10.65 4.20
CA ASP A 81 8.08 11.98 3.61
C ASP A 81 7.78 11.92 2.10
N ARG A 82 7.65 10.71 1.52
CA ARG A 82 7.32 10.51 0.11
C ARG A 82 5.81 10.41 -0.07
N THR A 83 5.12 11.51 0.21
CA THR A 83 3.68 11.61 0.00
C THR A 83 3.34 11.66 -1.50
N ILE A 84 2.12 11.25 -1.82
CA ILE A 84 1.56 11.32 -3.18
C ILE A 84 0.36 12.27 -3.19
N GLN A 85 0.01 12.76 -4.37
CA GLN A 85 -1.23 13.50 -4.55
C GLN A 85 -2.43 12.55 -4.50
N ASP A 86 -3.52 12.99 -3.88
CA ASP A 86 -4.79 12.25 -3.84
C ASP A 86 -5.35 12.07 -5.26
N ASP A 87 -5.77 10.83 -5.57
CA ASP A 87 -6.54 10.52 -6.77
C ASP A 87 -8.02 10.92 -6.58
N PRO A 88 -8.74 11.27 -7.65
CA PRO A 88 -10.19 11.42 -7.60
C PRO A 88 -10.89 10.13 -7.15
N VAL A 89 -12.01 10.26 -6.44
CA VAL A 89 -12.80 9.10 -6.00
C VAL A 89 -13.54 8.48 -7.18
N VAL A 90 -13.10 7.29 -7.63
CA VAL A 90 -13.76 6.51 -8.68
C VAL A 90 -14.67 5.41 -8.11
N LYS A 91 -14.32 4.87 -6.93
CA LYS A 91 -15.08 3.82 -6.22
C LYS A 91 -15.23 4.14 -4.74
N PRO A 92 -16.33 3.72 -4.08
CA PRO A 92 -16.49 3.87 -2.64
C PRO A 92 -15.61 2.86 -1.87
N ASN A 93 -15.39 3.14 -0.58
CA ASN A 93 -14.76 2.18 0.33
C ASN A 93 -15.79 1.15 0.81
N LEU A 94 -15.69 -0.08 0.31
CA LEU A 94 -16.51 -1.21 0.73
C LEU A 94 -15.70 -2.22 1.55
N LYS A 95 -16.38 -3.14 2.24
CA LYS A 95 -15.71 -4.23 2.96
C LYS A 95 -14.80 -5.01 1.98
N GLY A 96 -13.54 -5.21 2.37
CA GLY A 96 -12.53 -5.89 1.57
C GLY A 96 -11.77 -4.99 0.60
N TYR A 97 -12.12 -3.70 0.50
CA TYR A 97 -11.37 -2.73 -0.29
C TYR A 97 -10.19 -2.18 0.53
N VAL A 98 -9.16 -1.74 -0.18
CA VAL A 98 -7.94 -1.16 0.40
C VAL A 98 -7.83 0.29 -0.05
N SER A 99 -7.53 1.17 0.89
CA SER A 99 -7.31 2.60 0.65
C SER A 99 -6.07 3.08 1.39
N PHE A 100 -5.38 4.10 0.86
CA PHE A 100 -4.33 4.77 1.63
C PHE A 100 -4.94 5.54 2.80
N ALA A 101 -4.26 5.48 3.95
CA ALA A 101 -4.60 6.33 5.09
C ALA A 101 -4.09 7.76 4.84
N LYS A 102 -4.94 8.75 5.11
CA LYS A 102 -4.58 10.18 5.02
C LYS A 102 -4.29 10.71 6.42
N THR A 103 -3.24 11.53 6.55
CA THR A 103 -3.03 12.37 7.74
C THR A 103 -3.80 13.66 7.57
N GLY A 104 -4.96 13.76 8.23
CA GLY A 104 -5.79 14.98 8.26
C GLY A 104 -6.91 15.00 7.22
N ALA A 105 -8.05 15.60 7.59
CA ALA A 105 -9.19 15.83 6.69
C ALA A 105 -8.86 16.93 5.68
#